data_AF-S7T1K6-F1
#
_entry.id   AF-S7T1K6-F1
#
_cell.length_a   1.000
_cell.length_b   1.000
_cell.length_c   1.000
_cell.angle_alpha   90.00
_cell.angle_beta   90.00
_cell.angle_gamma   90.00
#
_symmetry.space_group_name_H-M   'P 1'
#
loop_
_entity.id
_entity.type
_entity.pdbx_description
1 polymer ?
#
loop_
_entity_poly.entity_id
_entity_poly.type
_entity_poly.pdbx_seq_one_letter_code
_entity_poly.pdbx_strand_id
1 'polypeptide(L)' 'MRRILTRRIVDLERAVESRRPVQPTVVIIRHLDGTASVGGQAYASESEARDANPSPSGLHVVVQTACRRRPEPAPGPEAA' A
#
# COMPACT_ATOMS: atom_id res chain seq x y z
N MET A 1 -24.75 -40.58 -14.67
CA MET A 1 -24.07 -39.41 -15.26
C MET A 1 -24.42 -38.05 -14.64
N ARG A 2 -25.68 -37.75 -14.26
CA ARG A 2 -26.07 -36.45 -13.65
C ARG A 2 -25.31 -36.03 -12.38
N ARG A 3 -24.94 -36.96 -11.49
CA ARG A 3 -24.26 -36.66 -10.21
C ARG A 3 -22.82 -36.13 -10.35
N ILE A 4 -22.16 -36.38 -11.48
CA ILE A 4 -20.76 -35.98 -11.73
C ILE A 4 -20.71 -34.49 -12.12
N LEU A 5 -21.70 -34.02 -12.88
CA LEU A 5 -21.79 -32.61 -13.28
C LEU A 5 -22.04 -31.68 -12.08
N THR A 6 -22.89 -32.10 -11.14
CA THR A 6 -23.22 -31.29 -9.95
C THR A 6 -22.01 -31.08 -9.04
N ARG A 7 -21.15 -32.11 -8.86
CA ARG A 7 -19.91 -31.96 -8.07
C ARG A 7 -18.92 -31.01 -8.73
N ARG A 8 -18.75 -31.12 -10.05
CA ARG A 8 -17.88 -30.22 -10.83
C ARG A 8 -18.28 -28.75 -10.74
N ILE A 9 -19.58 -28.46 -10.71
CA ILE A 9 -20.09 -27.08 -10.58
C ILE A 9 -19.74 -26.52 -9.20
N VAL A 10 -19.98 -27.28 -8.13
CA VAL A 10 -19.65 -26.86 -6.75
C VAL A 10 -18.14 -26.67 -6.58
N ASP A 11 -17.31 -27.55 -7.15
CA ASP A 11 -15.85 -27.41 -7.08
C ASP A 11 -15.35 -26.20 -7.88
N LEU A 12 -16.00 -25.87 -9.02
CA LEU A 12 -15.71 -24.67 -9.80
C LEU A 12 -16.13 -23.39 -9.08
N GLU A 13 -17.31 -23.36 -8.46
CA GLU A 13 -17.78 -22.24 -7.63
C GLU A 13 -16.81 -21.99 -6.47
N ARG A 14 -16.37 -23.06 -5.79
CA ARG A 14 -15.41 -22.99 -4.68
C ARG A 14 -14.01 -22.55 -5.13
N ALA A 15 -13.59 -22.95 -6.34
CA ALA A 15 -12.33 -22.51 -6.95
C ALA A 15 -12.39 -21.06 -7.47
N VAL A 16 -13.57 -20.55 -7.81
CA VAL A 16 -13.79 -19.13 -8.13
C VAL A 16 -13.81 -18.31 -6.84
N GLU A 17 -14.36 -18.83 -5.75
CA GLU A 17 -14.32 -18.21 -4.43
C GLU A 17 -12.92 -18.19 -3.79
N SER A 18 -12.07 -19.18 -4.08
CA SER A 18 -10.65 -19.13 -3.69
C SER A 18 -9.84 -18.15 -4.55
N ARG A 19 -10.35 -17.79 -5.73
CA ARG A 19 -9.88 -16.69 -6.59
C ARG A 19 -10.61 -15.38 -6.30
N ARG A 20 -11.02 -15.14 -5.05
CA ARG A 20 -11.53 -13.83 -4.63
C ARG A 20 -10.60 -12.75 -5.17
N PRO A 21 -11.13 -11.73 -5.89
CA PRO A 21 -10.29 -10.64 -6.34
C PRO A 21 -9.60 -10.05 -5.12
N VAL A 22 -8.26 -9.94 -5.18
CA VAL A 22 -7.49 -9.28 -4.14
C VAL A 22 -8.10 -7.89 -3.96
N GLN A 23 -8.77 -7.67 -2.84
CA GLN A 23 -9.38 -6.37 -2.58
C GLN A 23 -8.25 -5.35 -2.52
N PRO A 24 -8.39 -4.21 -3.22
CA PRO A 24 -7.32 -3.23 -3.30
C PRO A 24 -7.04 -2.64 -1.92
N THR A 25 -5.75 -2.58 -1.58
CA THR A 25 -5.24 -2.04 -0.31
C THR A 25 -4.79 -0.59 -0.53
N VAL A 26 -5.01 0.27 0.47
CA VAL A 26 -4.54 1.66 0.41
C VAL A 26 -3.11 1.74 0.93
N VAL A 27 -2.24 2.38 0.15
CA VAL A 27 -0.84 2.64 0.53
C VAL A 27 -0.72 4.08 1.01
N ILE A 28 -0.25 4.26 2.24
CA ILE A 28 0.02 5.54 2.87
C ILE A 28 1.53 5.73 2.97
N ILE A 29 2.05 6.80 2.39
CA ILE A 29 3.45 7.19 2.54
C ILE A 29 3.54 8.12 3.74
N ARG A 30 4.23 7.71 4.81
CA ARG A 30 4.49 8.55 5.97
C ARG A 30 5.85 9.23 5.82
N HIS A 31 5.85 10.55 5.88
CA HIS A 31 7.05 11.36 5.83
C HIS A 31 7.66 11.52 7.22
N LEU A 32 8.94 11.90 7.28
CA LEU A 32 9.65 12.08 8.56
C LEU A 32 9.16 13.30 9.36
N ASP A 33 8.57 14.28 8.69
CA ASP A 33 7.98 15.46 9.33
C ASP A 33 6.61 15.18 9.98
N GLY A 34 6.12 13.93 9.91
CA GLY A 34 4.85 13.50 10.47
C GLY A 34 3.66 13.61 9.50
N THR A 35 3.85 14.24 8.33
CA THR A 35 2.83 14.29 7.28
C THR A 35 2.69 12.95 6.56
N ALA A 36 1.61 12.79 5.79
CA ALA A 36 1.38 11.60 4.99
C ALA A 36 0.91 11.92 3.58
N SER A 37 1.07 10.98 2.65
CA SER A 37 0.47 11.08 1.31
C SER A 37 -0.10 9.76 0.81
N VAL A 38 -1.19 9.85 0.04
CA VAL A 38 -1.90 8.73 -0.60
C VAL A 38 -2.18 9.11 -2.04
N GLY A 39 -1.69 8.32 -3.01
CA GLY A 39 -1.97 8.56 -4.44
C GLY A 39 -1.54 9.95 -4.96
N GLY A 40 -0.61 10.63 -4.30
CA GLY A 40 -0.17 12.00 -4.63
C GLY A 40 -0.87 13.11 -3.85
N GLN A 41 -1.91 12.81 -3.07
CA GLN A 41 -2.56 13.77 -2.17
C GLN A 41 -1.86 13.79 -0.81
N ALA A 42 -1.63 14.98 -0.25
CA ALA A 42 -1.00 15.17 1.06
C ALA A 42 -2.04 15.32 2.18
N TYR A 43 -1.66 14.88 3.38
CA TYR A 43 -2.45 14.90 4.62
C TYR A 43 -1.55 15.33 5.78
N ALA A 44 -2.13 15.96 6.81
CA ALA A 44 -1.35 16.45 7.95
C ALA A 44 -0.83 15.30 8.83
N SER A 45 -1.45 14.12 8.77
CA SER A 45 -1.02 12.94 9.53
C SER A 45 -1.42 11.61 8.89
N GLU A 46 -0.80 10.52 9.36
CA GLU A 46 -1.17 9.14 8.99
C GLU A 46 -2.62 8.81 9.35
N SER A 47 -3.10 9.24 10.52
CA SER A 47 -4.47 8.97 10.97
C SER A 47 -5.50 9.65 10.07
N GLU A 48 -5.29 10.92 9.76
CA GLU A 48 -6.15 11.66 8.82
C GLU A 48 -6.16 11.01 7.44
N ALA A 49 -4.99 10.58 6.94
CA ALA A 49 -4.90 9.87 5.67
C ALA A 49 -5.68 8.53 5.69
N ARG A 50 -5.70 7.80 6.81
CA ARG A 50 -6.49 6.57 6.96
C ARG A 50 -7.99 6.84 6.95
N ASP A 51 -8.42 7.83 7.70
CA ASP A 51 -9.83 8.18 7.83
C ASP A 51 -10.42 8.69 6.51
N ALA A 52 -9.64 9.49 5.77
CA ALA A 52 -10.02 10.00 4.46
C ALA A 52 -9.94 8.94 3.34
N ASN A 53 -9.14 7.88 3.50
CA ASN A 53 -8.92 6.85 2.49
C ASN A 53 -9.21 5.45 3.06
N PRO A 54 -10.48 5.08 3.26
CA PRO A 54 -10.85 3.74 3.71
C PRO A 54 -10.41 2.70 2.67
N SER A 55 -9.78 1.61 3.12
CA SER A 55 -9.38 0.53 2.22
C SER A 55 -10.49 -0.49 2.04
N PRO A 56 -10.85 -0.85 0.78
CA PRO A 56 -11.78 -1.93 0.50
C PRO A 56 -11.37 -3.28 1.11
N SER A 57 -10.07 -3.54 1.28
CA SER A 57 -9.55 -4.74 1.94
C SER A 57 -9.55 -4.66 3.48
N GLY A 58 -9.88 -3.51 4.05
CA GLY A 58 -9.76 -3.24 5.49
C GLY A 58 -8.31 -3.12 5.98
N LEU A 59 -7.33 -3.13 5.08
CA LEU A 59 -5.91 -3.02 5.41
C LEU A 59 -5.33 -1.70 4.90
N HIS A 60 -4.42 -1.12 5.66
CA HIS A 60 -3.60 0.00 5.21
C HIS A 60 -2.13 -0.41 5.26
N VAL A 61 -1.41 -0.18 4.17
CA VAL A 61 0.05 -0.37 4.12
C VAL A 61 0.69 0.97 4.35
N VAL A 62 1.51 1.10 5.40
CA VAL A 62 2.23 2.33 5.71
C VAL A 62 3.70 2.17 5.33
N VAL A 63 4.16 3.02 4.43
CA VAL A 63 5.56 3.09 4.00
C VAL A 63 6.18 4.34 4.59
N GLN A 64 7.14 4.19 5.50
CA GLN A 64 7.88 5.32 6.04
C GLN A 64 9.09 5.62 5.14
N THR A 65 9.12 6.83 4.56
CA THR A 65 10.27 7.26 3.76
C THR A 65 11.35 7.79 4.69
N ALA A 66 12.55 7.23 4.61
CA ALA A 66 13.74 7.78 5.25
C ALA A 66 14.64 8.36 4.16
N CYS A 67 14.50 9.65 3.87
CA CYS A 67 15.46 10.34 3.01
C CYS A 67 16.78 10.46 3.78
N ARG A 68 17.76 9.58 3.52
CA ARG A 68 19.15 9.84 3.90
C ARG A 68 19.63 11.00 3.03
N ARG A 69 19.78 12.21 3.60
CA ARG A 69 20.54 13.28 2.93
C ARG A 69 21.91 12.68 2.57
N ARG A 70 22.24 12.64 1.27
CA ARG A 70 23.59 12.35 0.82
C ARG A 70 24.49 13.46 1.42
N PRO A 71 25.54 13.12 2.18
CA PRO A 71 26.44 14.15 2.68
C PRO A 71 27.01 14.91 1.48
N GLU A 72 26.83 16.23 1.51
CA GLU A 72 27.39 17.13 0.52
C GLU A 72 28.92 17.10 0.69
N PRO A 73 29.72 16.94 -0.39
CA PRO A 73 31.16 17.00 -0.27
C PRO A 73 31.54 18.38 0.26
N ALA A 74 32.23 18.43 1.40
CA ALA A 74 32.77 19.66 1.94
C ALA A 74 33.65 20.35 0.87
N PRO A 75 33.58 21.69 0.72
CA PRO A 75 34.49 22.39 -0.17
C PRO A 75 35.91 22.07 0.28
N GLY A 76 36.69 21.43 -0.60
CA GLY A 76 38.09 21.16 -0.34
C GLY A 76 38.84 22.48 -0.13
N PRO A 77 39.94 22.48 0.65
CA PRO A 77 40.74 23.68 0.82
C PRO A 77 41.26 24.11 -0.55
N GLU A 78 40.83 25.28 -1.01
CA GLU A 78 41.42 25.96 -2.16
C GLU A 78 42.90 26.13 -1.87
N ALA A 79 43.73 25.59 -2.76
CA ALA A 79 45.18 25.66 -2.67
C ALA A 79 45.62 27.13 -2.68
N ALA A 80 46.14 27.59 -1.54
CA ALA A 80 46.92 28.82 -1.41
C ALA A 80 48.38 28.58 -1.80
#